data_AF-A0A530LAS9-F1
#
_entry.id   AF-A0A530LAS9-F1
#
_cell.length_a   1.000
_cell.length_b   1.000
_cell.length_c   1.000
_cell.angle_alpha   90.00
_cell.angle_beta   90.00
_cell.angle_gamma   90.00
#
_symmetry.space_group_name_H-M   'P 1'
#
loop_
_entity.id
_entity.type
_entity.pdbx_description
1 polymer ?
#
loop_
_entity_poly.entity_id
_entity_poly.type
_entity_poly.pdbx_seq_one_letter_code
_entity_poly.pdbx_strand_id
1 'polypeptide(L)'
;MDAITVERRTAWRGLALTAALLSGMALASCQSVPTGEFNNIDKAQASSENISSLSAVIQRNPQDPEAYNVRGSAYGRGGQYQAALKDFDTAIQLNPNFYQAYSNRALIQRFL
;
A
#
# COMPACT_ATOMS: atom_id res chain seq x y z
N MET A 1 -36.66 -55.22 -21.93
CA MET A 1 -35.31 -54.61 -21.92
C MET A 1 -35.55 -53.12 -21.80
N ASP A 2 -35.63 -52.63 -20.57
CA ASP A 2 -36.49 -51.48 -20.27
C ASP A 2 -35.73 -50.16 -20.40
N ALA A 3 -36.27 -49.25 -21.21
CA ALA A 3 -35.69 -47.97 -21.61
C ALA A 3 -35.26 -47.09 -20.42
N ILE A 4 -35.90 -47.27 -19.26
CA ILE A 4 -35.64 -46.54 -18.01
C ILE A 4 -34.23 -46.82 -17.44
N THR A 5 -33.65 -47.98 -17.74
CA THR A 5 -32.30 -48.35 -17.25
C THR A 5 -31.16 -47.72 -18.07
N VAL A 6 -31.43 -47.32 -19.32
CA VAL A 6 -30.45 -46.72 -20.24
C VAL A 6 -30.29 -45.22 -19.95
N GLU A 7 -31.38 -44.48 -19.72
CA GLU A 7 -31.33 -43.04 -19.40
C GLU A 7 -30.61 -42.74 -18.07
N ARG A 8 -30.82 -43.56 -17.03
CA ARG A 8 -30.10 -43.38 -15.77
C ARG A 8 -28.58 -43.55 -15.92
N ARG A 9 -28.14 -44.43 -16.83
CA ARG A 9 -26.71 -44.68 -17.10
C ARG A 9 -26.08 -43.55 -17.92
N THR A 10 -26.80 -42.93 -18.85
CA THR A 10 -26.30 -41.77 -19.62
C THR A 10 -26.28 -40.50 -18.77
N ALA A 11 -27.28 -40.28 -17.93
CA ALA A 11 -27.32 -39.15 -16.99
C ALA A 11 -26.17 -39.21 -15.97
N TRP A 12 -25.89 -40.38 -15.38
CA TRP A 12 -24.77 -40.56 -14.44
C TRP A 12 -23.41 -40.40 -15.11
N ARG A 13 -23.25 -40.84 -16.37
CA ARG A 13 -22.02 -40.65 -17.14
C ARG A 13 -21.78 -39.17 -17.47
N GLY A 14 -22.82 -38.42 -17.82
CA GLY A 14 -22.73 -36.97 -18.03
C GLY A 14 -22.33 -36.22 -16.76
N LEU A 15 -22.94 -36.58 -15.63
CA LEU A 15 -22.68 -35.96 -14.32
C LEU A 15 -21.27 -36.30 -13.78
N ALA A 16 -20.77 -37.50 -14.05
CA ALA A 16 -19.41 -37.88 -13.71
C ALA A 16 -18.35 -37.16 -14.58
N LEU A 17 -18.63 -36.95 -15.87
CA LEU A 17 -17.74 -36.21 -16.77
C LEU A 17 -17.66 -34.71 -16.41
N THR A 18 -18.77 -34.07 -16.04
CA THR A 18 -18.76 -32.67 -15.61
C THR A 18 -18.11 -32.48 -14.24
N ALA A 19 -18.29 -33.42 -13.31
CA ALA A 19 -17.62 -33.39 -12.00
C ALA A 19 -16.09 -33.57 -12.12
N ALA A 20 -15.62 -34.42 -13.04
CA ALA A 20 -14.19 -34.61 -13.28
C ALA A 20 -13.50 -33.36 -13.86
N LEU A 21 -14.19 -32.59 -14.70
CA LEU A 21 -13.68 -31.32 -15.25
C LEU A 21 -13.55 -30.22 -14.18
N LEU A 22 -14.43 -30.21 -13.18
CA LEU A 22 -14.40 -29.22 -12.08
C LEU A 22 -13.41 -29.57 -10.96
N SER A 23 -12.94 -30.83 -10.89
CA SER A 23 -12.08 -31.31 -9.81
C SER A 23 -10.57 -31.19 -10.09
N GLY A 24 -10.18 -30.76 -11.31
CA GLY A 24 -8.78 -30.69 -11.75
C GLY A 24 -7.96 -29.48 -11.27
N MET A 25 -8.55 -28.57 -10.51
CA MET A 25 -7.89 -27.34 -10.02
C MET A 25 -7.65 -27.35 -8.51
N ALA A 26 -7.09 -28.44 -7.99
CA ALA A 26 -6.75 -28.54 -6.57
C ALA A 26 -5.34 -29.11 -6.36
N LEU A 27 -4.32 -28.43 -6.89
CA LEU A 27 -2.95 -28.59 -6.41
C LEU A 27 -2.34 -27.21 -6.16
N ALA A 28 -2.14 -26.95 -4.88
CA ALA A 28 -1.39 -25.88 -4.24
C ALA A 28 -0.45 -25.11 -5.18
N SER A 29 -0.92 -23.95 -5.66
CA SER A 29 0.00 -22.96 -6.19
C SER A 29 0.64 -22.24 -5.00
N CYS A 30 1.77 -22.76 -4.52
CA CYS A 30 2.76 -21.89 -3.85
C CYS A 30 3.32 -20.98 -4.95
N GLN A 31 2.58 -19.94 -5.32
CA GLN A 31 3.10 -18.92 -6.21
C GLN A 31 4.09 -18.11 -5.39
N SER A 32 5.38 -18.30 -5.62
CA SER A 32 6.34 -17.23 -5.40
C SER A 32 5.90 -16.08 -6.31
N VAL A 33 5.52 -14.94 -5.73
CA VAL A 33 5.15 -13.74 -6.46
C VAL A 33 6.19 -13.51 -7.57
N PRO A 34 5.80 -13.38 -8.85
CA PRO A 34 6.74 -13.06 -9.92
C PRO A 34 7.49 -11.80 -9.54
N THR A 35 8.82 -11.83 -9.53
CA THR A 35 9.69 -10.73 -9.11
C THR A 35 9.63 -9.50 -10.04
N GLY A 36 8.61 -9.40 -10.90
CA GLY A 36 8.37 -8.29 -11.83
C GLY A 36 7.40 -7.21 -11.33
N GLU A 37 6.64 -7.44 -10.25
CA GLU A 37 5.65 -6.46 -9.75
C GLU A 37 6.15 -5.52 -8.64
N PHE A 38 7.42 -5.62 -8.21
CA PHE A 38 7.99 -4.69 -7.23
C PHE A 38 8.44 -3.34 -7.83
N ASN A 39 8.25 -3.15 -9.14
CA ASN A 39 8.73 -1.95 -9.83
C ASN A 39 7.81 -0.73 -9.69
N ASN A 40 6.62 -0.90 -9.11
CA ASN A 40 5.69 0.20 -8.85
C ASN A 40 5.27 0.16 -7.38
N ILE A 41 6.22 0.35 -6.47
CA ILE A 41 5.86 0.90 -5.16
C ILE A 41 5.37 2.31 -5.49
N ASP A 42 4.04 2.47 -5.61
CA ASP A 42 3.43 3.77 -5.79
C ASP A 42 3.95 4.65 -4.67
N LYS A 43 4.90 5.53 -5.01
CA LYS A 43 5.55 6.43 -4.06
C LYS A 43 4.49 7.24 -3.31
N ALA A 44 3.36 7.48 -3.96
CA ALA A 44 2.14 8.07 -3.40
C ALA A 44 1.44 7.16 -2.37
N GLN A 45 1.30 5.86 -2.64
CA GLN A 45 0.67 4.90 -1.73
C GLN A 45 1.54 4.69 -0.48
N ALA A 46 2.82 4.36 -0.65
CA ALA A 46 3.75 4.22 0.47
C ALA A 46 3.87 5.53 1.28
N SER A 47 3.66 6.69 0.67
CA SER A 47 3.59 7.95 1.41
C SER A 47 2.27 8.08 2.17
N SER A 48 1.11 7.76 1.59
CA SER A 48 -0.20 8.02 2.20
C SER A 48 -0.44 7.23 3.49
N GLU A 49 -0.09 5.94 3.52
CA GLU A 49 -0.20 5.12 4.75
C GLU A 49 0.75 5.64 5.85
N ASN A 50 1.97 6.07 5.46
CA ASN A 50 2.94 6.67 6.37
C ASN A 50 2.45 8.02 6.94
N ILE A 51 1.79 8.86 6.12
CA ILE A 51 1.28 10.16 6.56
C ILE A 51 0.22 10.04 7.66
N SER A 52 -0.69 9.07 7.55
CA SER A 52 -1.73 8.86 8.57
C SER A 52 -1.11 8.50 9.93
N SER A 53 -0.17 7.56 9.93
CA SER A 53 0.55 7.12 11.13
C SER A 53 1.33 8.27 11.78
N LEU A 54 2.04 9.07 10.97
CA LEU A 54 2.77 10.25 11.45
C LEU A 54 1.84 11.33 11.99
N SER A 55 0.65 11.49 11.40
CA SER A 55 -0.36 12.42 11.91
C SER A 55 -0.87 12.00 13.29
N ALA A 56 -1.02 10.70 13.54
CA ALA A 56 -1.39 10.20 14.87
C ALA A 56 -0.28 10.41 15.93
N VAL A 57 1.00 10.44 15.52
CA VAL A 57 2.11 10.83 16.42
C VAL A 57 1.96 12.29 16.84
N ILE A 58 1.73 13.19 15.86
CA ILE A 58 1.53 14.62 16.10
C ILE A 58 0.29 14.89 16.97
N GLN A 59 -0.80 14.13 16.78
CA GLN A 59 -1.99 14.28 17.63
C GLN A 59 -1.71 13.93 19.10
N ARG A 60 -0.84 12.94 19.35
CA ARG A 60 -0.45 12.55 20.71
C ARG A 60 0.55 13.52 21.34
N ASN A 61 1.45 14.08 20.54
CA ASN A 61 2.39 15.10 20.98
C ASN A 61 2.52 16.24 19.94
N PRO A 62 1.68 17.27 20.03
CA PRO A 62 1.69 18.38 19.06
C PRO A 62 2.85 19.35 19.25
N GLN A 63 3.70 19.15 20.25
CA GLN A 63 4.87 19.99 20.54
C GLN A 63 6.18 19.29 20.12
N ASP A 64 6.10 18.17 19.41
CA ASP A 64 7.28 17.44 18.93
C ASP A 64 7.73 17.95 17.55
N PRO A 65 8.80 18.76 17.45
CA PRO A 65 9.31 19.22 16.16
C PRO A 65 9.80 18.08 15.26
N GLU A 66 10.27 16.96 15.83
CA GLU A 66 10.75 15.82 15.07
C GLU A 66 9.60 15.16 14.31
N ALA A 67 8.44 14.98 14.95
CA ALA A 67 7.26 14.41 14.33
C ALA A 67 6.81 15.19 13.08
N TYR A 68 6.79 16.52 13.16
CA TYR A 68 6.52 17.37 12.01
C TYR A 68 7.60 17.24 10.93
N ASN A 69 8.90 17.25 11.28
CA ASN A 69 9.97 17.08 10.30
C ASN A 69 9.92 15.72 9.57
N VAL A 70 9.60 14.63 10.28
CA VAL A 70 9.47 13.31 9.67
C VAL A 70 8.27 13.26 8.72
N ARG A 71 7.12 13.84 9.10
CA ARG A 71 5.96 13.93 8.22
C ARG A 71 6.20 14.83 7.01
N GLY A 72 6.87 15.96 7.19
CA GLY A 72 7.31 16.83 6.11
C GLY A 72 8.22 16.11 5.11
N SER A 73 9.16 15.30 5.60
CA SER A 73 10.02 14.48 4.73
C SER A 73 9.22 13.43 3.95
N ALA A 74 8.22 12.80 4.57
CA ALA A 74 7.33 11.88 3.87
C ALA A 74 6.50 12.59 2.78
N TYR A 75 5.94 13.77 3.07
CA TYR A 75 5.25 14.59 2.07
C TYR A 75 6.17 14.96 0.91
N GLY A 76 7.40 15.38 1.19
CA GLY A 76 8.40 15.71 0.16
C GLY A 76 8.74 14.54 -0.73
N ARG A 77 8.92 13.34 -0.16
CA ARG A 77 9.10 12.10 -0.94
C ARG A 77 7.88 11.81 -1.80
N GLY A 78 6.68 12.03 -1.30
CA GLY A 78 5.42 11.88 -2.05
C GLY A 78 5.12 12.99 -3.08
N GLY A 79 6.01 13.98 -3.26
CA GLY A 79 5.79 15.10 -4.19
C GLY A 79 4.83 16.18 -3.67
N GLN A 80 4.38 16.07 -2.42
CA GLN A 80 3.46 17.02 -1.78
C GLN A 80 4.24 18.18 -1.15
N TYR A 81 4.95 18.96 -1.98
CA TYR A 81 5.93 19.94 -1.52
C TYR A 81 5.36 21.05 -0.63
N GLN A 82 4.15 21.53 -0.91
CA GLN A 82 3.49 22.55 -0.07
C GLN A 82 3.16 22.03 1.34
N ALA A 83 2.70 20.78 1.44
CA ALA A 83 2.46 20.14 2.74
C ALA A 83 3.77 19.92 3.50
N ALA A 84 4.84 19.51 2.79
CA ALA A 84 6.17 19.36 3.36
C ALA A 84 6.70 20.67 3.96
N LEU A 85 6.61 21.79 3.21
CA LEU A 85 7.04 23.10 3.70
C LEU A 85 6.31 23.52 4.97
N LYS A 86 4.98 23.31 5.03
CA LYS A 86 4.17 23.65 6.21
C LYS A 86 4.61 22.87 7.45
N ASP A 87 4.91 21.59 7.29
CA ASP A 87 5.39 20.76 8.40
C ASP A 87 6.80 21.18 8.84
N PHE A 88 7.71 21.51 7.91
CA PHE A 88 9.03 22.04 8.30
C PHE A 88 8.94 23.41 8.97
N ASP A 89 8.07 24.30 8.51
CA ASP A 89 7.84 25.60 9.14
C ASP A 89 7.32 25.42 10.57
N THR A 90 6.42 24.45 10.79
CA THR A 90 5.91 24.14 12.14
C THR A 90 7.02 23.58 13.03
N ALA A 91 7.86 22.67 12.52
CA ALA A 91 9.00 22.14 13.26
C ALA A 91 9.99 23.25 13.68
N ILE A 92 10.25 24.22 12.79
CA ILE A 92 11.08 25.39 13.06
C ILE A 92 10.45 26.32 14.11
N GLN A 93 9.13 26.51 14.07
CA GLN A 93 8.41 27.31 15.07
C GLN A 93 8.50 26.68 16.46
N LEU A 94 8.36 25.35 16.55
CA LEU A 94 8.45 24.61 17.82
C LEU A 94 9.88 24.58 18.36
N ASN A 95 10.87 24.41 17.49
CA ASN A 95 12.28 24.46 17.87
C ASN A 95 13.10 25.23 16.83
N PRO A 96 13.37 26.53 17.07
CA PRO A 96 14.14 27.36 16.15
C PRO A 96 15.59 26.90 15.90
N ASN A 97 16.13 26.01 16.75
CA ASN A 97 17.47 25.44 16.61
C ASN A 97 17.47 24.07 15.89
N PHE A 98 16.32 23.61 15.39
CA PHE A 98 16.22 22.30 14.75
C PHE A 98 16.73 22.31 13.30
N TYR A 99 18.05 22.22 13.16
CA TYR A 99 18.76 22.37 11.88
C TYR A 99 18.30 21.39 10.78
N GLN A 100 17.81 20.20 11.15
CA GLN A 100 17.27 19.23 10.20
C GLN A 100 16.07 19.79 9.44
N ALA A 101 15.17 20.53 10.11
CA ALA A 101 14.00 21.11 9.49
C ALA A 101 14.37 22.19 8.47
N TYR A 102 15.37 23.04 8.76
CA TYR A 102 15.89 24.01 7.79
C TYR A 102 16.52 23.32 6.57
N SER A 103 17.35 22.29 6.81
CA SER A 103 18.00 21.53 5.76
C SER A 103 16.97 20.89 4.82
N ASN A 104 15.97 20.22 5.39
CA ASN A 104 14.92 19.57 4.62
C ASN A 104 14.03 20.59 3.88
N ARG A 105 13.67 21.70 4.52
CA ARG A 105 12.92 22.79 3.88
C ARG A 105 13.65 23.36 2.67
N ALA A 106 14.96 23.61 2.79
CA ALA A 106 15.80 24.08 1.69
C ALA A 106 15.88 23.05 0.54
N LEU A 107 15.90 21.76 0.85
CA LEU A 107 15.82 20.71 -0.18
C LEU A 107 14.50 20.76 -0.93
N ILE A 108 13.36 20.96 -0.25
CA ILE A 108 12.05 21.08 -0.91
C ILE A 108 11.98 22.27 -1.85
N GLN A 109 12.58 23.40 -1.50
CA GLN A 109 12.59 24.60 -2.36
C GLN A 109 13.25 24.38 -3.72
N ARG A 110 14.07 23.33 -3.89
CA ARG A 110 14.65 22.97 -5.20
C ARG A 110 13.64 22.38 -6.18
N PHE A 111 12.47 21.99 -5.70
CA PHE A 111 11.41 21.34 -6.49
C PHE A 111 10.20 22.25 -6.74
N LEU A 112 10.28 23.51 -6.30
CA LEU A 112 9.29 24.57 -6.57
C LEU A 112 9.85 25.56 -7.59
#